data_AF-A0AAU3Q3H9-F1
#
_entry.id   AF-A0AAU3Q3H9-F1
#
_cell.length_a   1.000
_cell.length_b   1.000
_cell.length_c   1.000
_cell.angle_alpha   90.00
_cell.angle_beta   90.00
_cell.angle_gamma   90.00
#
_symmetry.space_group_name_H-M   'P 1'
#
loop_
_entity.id
_entity.type
_entity.pdbx_description
1 polymer ?
#
loop_
_entity_poly.entity_id
_entity_poly.type
_entity_poly.pdbx_seq_one_letter_code
_entity_poly.pdbx_strand_id
1 'polypeptide(L)'
;MSDEENTVDPTAPTPEHDRSRAVVEQVKGVVMLVYGITAEQAADLLGTCSQDSNISTAQLAERIATCLPTLSDSSALWDTRVQLNRILLVPNAHGAGRAR
;
A
#
# COMPACT_ATOMS: atom_id res chain seq x y z
N MET A 1 -13.26 10.26 -46.59
CA MET A 1 -13.55 9.47 -45.38
C MET A 1 -12.22 9.24 -44.73
N SER A 2 -11.91 10.06 -43.73
CA SER A 2 -10.67 9.93 -42.96
C SER A 2 -10.97 8.92 -41.87
N ASP A 3 -10.38 7.74 -41.97
CA ASP A 3 -10.29 6.81 -40.87
C ASP A 3 -9.35 7.45 -39.84
N GLU A 4 -9.94 8.14 -38.87
CA GLU A 4 -9.26 8.67 -37.70
C GLU A 4 -8.75 7.47 -36.89
N GLU A 5 -7.50 7.12 -37.14
CA GLU A 5 -6.73 6.16 -36.39
C GLU A 5 -6.85 6.51 -34.90
N ASN A 6 -7.63 5.71 -34.17
CA ASN A 6 -7.69 5.71 -32.71
C ASN A 6 -6.32 5.26 -32.18
N THR A 7 -5.34 6.16 -32.24
CA THR A 7 -4.03 6.02 -31.62
C THR A 7 -4.25 6.07 -30.11
N VAL A 8 -4.52 4.90 -29.53
CA VAL A 8 -4.38 4.69 -28.10
C VAL A 8 -2.89 4.79 -27.82
N ASP A 9 -2.46 5.85 -27.15
CA ASP A 9 -1.07 6.00 -26.70
C ASP A 9 -0.71 4.77 -25.83
N PRO A 10 0.21 3.89 -26.28
CA PRO A 10 0.58 2.69 -25.54
C PRO A 10 1.30 3.00 -24.22
N THR A 11 1.66 4.27 -23.99
CA THR A 11 2.29 4.75 -22.76
C THR A 11 1.29 5.29 -21.75
N ALA A 12 0.05 5.57 -22.17
CA ALA A 12 -0.97 6.08 -21.28
C ALA A 12 -1.29 5.04 -20.17
N PRO A 13 -1.32 5.45 -18.89
CA PRO A 13 -1.66 4.54 -17.80
C PRO A 13 -3.07 3.98 -18.02
N THR A 14 -3.18 2.66 -17.95
CA THR A 14 -4.46 1.96 -18.06
C THR A 14 -5.04 1.75 -16.66
N PRO A 15 -6.37 1.54 -16.51
CA PRO A 15 -6.98 1.24 -15.22
C PRO A 15 -6.36 0.02 -14.50
N GLU A 16 -5.79 -0.91 -15.27
CA GLU A 16 -5.10 -2.07 -14.75
C GLU A 16 -3.74 -1.71 -14.11
N HIS A 17 -2.99 -0.80 -14.75
CA HIS A 17 -1.76 -0.25 -14.17
C HIS A 17 -2.06 0.50 -12.86
N ASP A 18 -3.16 1.26 -12.82
CA ASP A 18 -3.55 2.01 -11.62
C ASP A 18 -3.95 1.10 -10.46
N ARG A 19 -4.70 0.02 -10.73
CA ARG A 19 -5.03 -0.99 -9.70
C ARG A 19 -3.77 -1.68 -9.18
N SER A 20 -2.87 -2.08 -10.08
CA SER A 20 -1.59 -2.70 -9.70
C SER A 20 -0.76 -1.78 -8.80
N ARG A 21 -0.68 -0.48 -9.14
CA ARG A 21 0.01 0.51 -8.30
C ARG A 21 -0.67 0.66 -6.93
N ALA A 22 -2.00 0.69 -6.87
CA ALA A 22 -2.73 0.80 -5.61
C ALA A 22 -2.43 -0.37 -4.66
N VAL A 23 -2.40 -1.61 -5.17
CA VAL A 23 -2.08 -2.80 -4.36
C VAL A 23 -0.63 -2.77 -3.86
N VAL A 24 0.32 -2.38 -4.71
CA VAL A 24 1.73 -2.24 -4.32
C VAL A 24 1.89 -1.20 -3.20
N GLU A 25 1.23 -0.05 -3.32
CA GLU A 25 1.29 1.01 -2.31
C GLU A 25 0.66 0.59 -0.97
N GLN A 26 -0.45 -0.17 -0.99
CA GLN A 26 -1.04 -0.74 0.22
C GLN A 26 -0.08 -1.69 0.92
N VAL A 27 0.52 -2.62 0.18
CA VAL A 27 1.48 -3.57 0.74
C VAL A 27 2.72 -2.87 1.26
N LYS A 28 3.21 -1.84 0.57
CA LYS A 28 4.32 -1.01 1.05
C LYS A 28 4.01 -0.40 2.43
N GLY A 29 2.81 0.16 2.61
CA GLY A 29 2.37 0.67 3.90
C GLY A 29 2.34 -0.39 5.01
N VAL A 30 1.95 -1.62 4.68
CA VAL A 30 1.97 -2.75 5.63
C VAL A 30 3.39 -3.17 5.99
N VAL A 31 4.30 -3.24 5.01
CA VAL A 31 5.72 -3.54 5.24
C VAL A 31 6.35 -2.46 6.12
N MET A 32 6.07 -1.18 5.87
CA MET A 32 6.52 -0.08 6.72
C MET A 32 6.04 -0.26 8.17
N LEU A 33 4.76 -0.61 8.37
CA LEU A 33 4.18 -0.81 9.70
C LEU A 33 4.82 -1.98 10.45
N VAL A 34 5.01 -3.12 9.77
CA VAL A 34 5.51 -4.36 10.39
C VAL A 34 7.00 -4.28 10.70
N TYR A 35 7.79 -3.67 9.81
CA TYR A 35 9.25 -3.61 9.94
C TYR A 35 9.77 -2.30 10.55
N GLY A 36 8.93 -1.27 10.69
CA GLY A 36 9.34 0.03 11.23
C GLY A 36 10.33 0.78 10.33
N ILE A 37 10.18 0.65 9.01
CA ILE A 37 11.10 1.19 8.00
C ILE A 37 10.45 2.30 7.15
N THR A 38 11.27 3.07 6.43
CA THR A 38 10.77 4.14 5.54
C THR A 38 10.09 3.56 4.29
N ALA A 39 9.38 4.42 3.55
CA ALA A 39 8.74 4.02 2.30
C ALA A 39 9.76 3.58 1.24
N GLU A 40 10.91 4.24 1.16
CA GLU A 40 12.01 3.91 0.25
C GLU A 40 12.57 2.53 0.59
N GLN A 41 12.87 2.28 1.87
CA GLN A 41 13.38 0.99 2.34
C GLN A 41 12.37 -0.15 2.10
N ALA A 42 11.08 0.12 2.27
CA ALA A 42 10.02 -0.86 1.97
C ALA A 42 9.92 -1.16 0.47
N ALA A 43 10.05 -0.14 -0.39
CA ALA A 43 10.07 -0.31 -1.83
C ALA A 43 11.28 -1.14 -2.28
N ASP A 44 12.47 -0.84 -1.74
CA ASP A 44 13.69 -1.60 -2.01
C ASP A 44 13.56 -3.05 -1.58
N LEU A 45 13.04 -3.31 -0.37
CA LEU A 45 12.82 -4.66 0.14
C LEU A 45 11.86 -5.46 -0.75
N LEU A 46 10.72 -4.88 -1.15
CA LEU A 46 9.79 -5.53 -2.06
C LEU A 46 10.43 -5.78 -3.44
N GLY A 47 11.28 -4.87 -3.90
CA GLY A 47 12.10 -5.02 -5.10
C GLY A 47 13.00 -6.26 -5.02
N THR A 48 13.82 -6.35 -3.98
CA THR A 48 14.71 -7.50 -3.73
C THR A 48 13.91 -8.81 -3.63
N CYS A 49 12.86 -8.87 -2.82
CA CYS A 49 12.05 -10.09 -2.68
C CYS A 49 11.38 -10.53 -3.99
N SER A 50 10.96 -9.57 -4.83
CA SER A 50 10.34 -9.88 -6.12
C SER A 50 11.35 -10.47 -7.12
N GLN A 51 12.58 -9.93 -7.12
CA GLN A 51 13.70 -10.46 -7.90
C GLN A 51 14.08 -11.87 -7.45
N ASP A 52 14.25 -12.09 -6.14
CA ASP A 52 14.59 -13.40 -5.57
C ASP A 52 13.53 -14.47 -5.86
N SER A 53 12.26 -14.06 -5.91
CA SER A 53 11.12 -14.94 -6.22
C SER A 53 10.83 -15.07 -7.72
N ASN A 54 11.56 -14.35 -8.57
CA ASN A 54 11.36 -14.27 -10.02
C ASN A 54 9.91 -13.98 -10.45
N ILE A 55 9.27 -13.01 -9.79
CA ILE A 55 7.93 -12.55 -10.12
C ILE A 55 7.86 -11.02 -10.13
N SER A 56 6.83 -10.45 -10.76
CA SER A 56 6.64 -9.00 -10.74
C SER A 56 6.32 -8.51 -9.32
N THR A 57 6.73 -7.28 -8.99
CA THR A 57 6.42 -6.65 -7.70
C THR A 57 4.91 -6.54 -7.47
N ALA A 58 4.12 -6.30 -8.54
CA ALA A 58 2.66 -6.30 -8.47
C ALA A 58 2.12 -7.67 -8.05
N GLN A 59 2.60 -8.76 -8.67
CA GLN A 59 2.19 -10.11 -8.31
C GLN A 59 2.61 -10.49 -6.88
N LEU A 60 3.81 -10.08 -6.45
CA LEU A 60 4.24 -10.28 -5.07
C LEU A 60 3.33 -9.52 -4.10
N ALA A 61 3.00 -8.27 -4.41
CA ALA A 61 2.11 -7.46 -3.59
C ALA A 61 0.70 -8.08 -3.51
N GLU A 62 0.11 -8.53 -4.61
CA GLU A 62 -1.18 -9.23 -4.59
C GLU A 62 -1.16 -10.48 -3.71
N ARG A 63 -0.09 -11.28 -3.79
CA ARG A 63 0.11 -12.46 -2.94
C ARG A 63 0.15 -12.07 -1.46
N ILE A 64 0.90 -11.03 -1.11
CA ILE A 64 0.97 -10.53 0.26
C ILE A 64 -0.40 -10.03 0.71
N ALA A 65 -1.04 -9.16 -0.06
CA ALA A 65 -2.34 -8.57 0.24
C ALA A 65 -3.43 -9.62 0.48
N THR A 66 -3.45 -10.68 -0.33
CA THR A 66 -4.38 -11.82 -0.17
C THR A 66 -4.15 -12.58 1.14
N CYS A 67 -2.90 -12.65 1.62
CA CYS A 67 -2.55 -13.31 2.88
C CYS A 67 -2.78 -12.41 4.10
N LEU A 68 -2.80 -11.08 3.98
CA LEU A 68 -2.89 -10.19 5.16
C LEU A 68 -4.08 -10.47 6.10
N PRO A 69 -5.31 -10.76 5.61
CA PRO A 69 -6.43 -11.06 6.49
C PRO A 69 -6.18 -12.27 7.38
N THR A 70 -5.40 -13.26 6.92
CA THR A 70 -5.11 -14.47 7.71
C THR A 70 -4.13 -14.21 8.85
N LEU A 71 -3.35 -13.12 8.77
CA LEU A 71 -2.43 -12.70 9.83
C LEU A 71 -3.17 -11.99 10.98
N SER A 72 -4.40 -11.50 10.74
CA SER A 72 -5.15 -10.64 11.66
C SER A 72 -5.68 -11.32 12.92
N ASP A 73 -5.79 -12.65 12.92
CA ASP A 73 -6.24 -13.45 14.08
C ASP A 73 -5.14 -13.68 15.13
N SER A 74 -3.94 -13.11 14.92
CA SER A 74 -2.84 -13.26 15.85
C SER A 74 -2.97 -12.31 17.05
N SER A 75 -2.94 -12.84 18.27
CA SER A 75 -2.87 -12.04 19.52
C SER A 75 -1.70 -11.06 19.54
N ALA A 76 -0.65 -11.34 18.76
CA ALA A 76 0.51 -10.47 18.55
C ALA A 76 0.17 -9.09 17.95
N LEU A 77 -0.98 -8.92 17.30
CA LEU A 77 -1.39 -7.63 16.71
C LEU A 77 -2.20 -6.75 17.66
N TRP A 78 -2.48 -7.20 18.89
CA TRP A 78 -3.32 -6.46 19.82
C TRP A 78 -2.77 -5.06 20.13
N ASP A 79 -1.48 -4.96 20.47
CA ASP A 79 -0.86 -3.66 20.79
C ASP A 79 -0.88 -2.71 19.58
N THR A 80 -0.57 -3.22 18.39
CA THR A 80 -0.66 -2.46 17.13
C THR A 80 -2.08 -1.97 16.90
N ARG A 81 -3.10 -2.81 17.13
CA ARG A 81 -4.51 -2.44 17.01
C ARG A 81 -4.89 -1.34 18.01
N VAL A 82 -4.43 -1.43 19.25
CA VAL A 82 -4.67 -0.40 20.27
C VAL A 82 -4.02 0.93 19.89
N GLN A 83 -2.78 0.92 19.40
CA GLN A 83 -2.08 2.12 18.94
C GLN A 83 -2.76 2.75 17.73
N LEU A 84 -3.12 1.92 16.73
CA LEU A 84 -3.87 2.38 15.55
C LEU A 84 -5.22 2.97 15.97
N ASN A 85 -5.92 2.31 16.88
CA ASN A 85 -7.20 2.78 17.39
C ASN A 85 -7.08 4.12 18.11
N ARG A 86 -5.99 4.36 18.84
CA ARG A 86 -5.70 5.68 19.41
C ARG A 86 -5.53 6.73 18.32
N ILE A 87 -4.83 6.44 17.23
CA ILE A 87 -4.65 7.40 16.13
C ILE A 87 -5.98 7.68 15.42
N LEU A 88 -6.80 6.65 15.20
CA LEU A 88 -8.07 6.75 14.46
C LEU A 88 -9.20 7.37 15.27
N LEU A 89 -9.33 7.02 16.56
CA LEU A 89 -10.48 7.37 17.39
C LEU A 89 -10.20 8.44 18.45
N VAL A 90 -8.94 8.83 18.70
CA VAL A 90 -8.70 10.03 19.51
C VAL A 90 -9.04 11.23 18.61
N PRO A 91 -10.07 12.03 18.94
CA PRO A 91 -10.26 13.29 18.25
C PRO A 91 -8.97 14.08 18.47
N ASN A 92 -8.34 14.55 17.39
CA ASN A 92 -7.27 15.53 17.51
C ASN A 92 -7.80 16.68 18.36
N ALA A 93 -7.51 16.68 19.67
CA ALA A 93 -7.90 17.73 20.59
C ALA A 93 -6.97 18.93 20.39
N HIS A 94 -6.87 19.40 19.13
CA HIS A 94 -6.16 20.60 18.71
C HIS A 94 -7.03 21.28 17.65
N GLY A 95 -8.04 21.98 18.15
CA GLY A 95 -8.95 22.85 17.39
C GLY A 95 -9.84 23.71 18.29
N ALA A 96 -9.91 23.42 19.59
CA ALA A 96 -10.65 24.23 20.57
C ALA A 96 -9.68 25.09 21.39
N GLY A 97 -9.24 26.22 20.84
CA GLY A 97 -8.56 27.23 21.64
C GLY A 97 -7.62 28.13 20.84
N ARG A 98 -8.17 29.19 20.24
CA ARG A 98 -7.67 30.58 20.25
C ARG A 98 -8.15 31.34 19.00
N ALA A 99 -9.30 31.98 19.14
CA ALA A 99 -9.51 33.32 18.63
C ALA A 99 -10.49 33.98 19.60
N ARG A 100 -9.92 34.68 20.57
CA ARG A 100 -10.58 35.77 21.30
C ARG A 100 -10.28 37.05 20.53
#